data_AF-A0A914Q1H9-F1
#
_entry.id   AF-A0A914Q1H9-F1
#
_cell.length_a   1.000
_cell.length_b   1.000
_cell.length_c   1.000
_cell.angle_alpha   90.00
_cell.angle_beta   90.00
_cell.angle_gamma   90.00
#
_symmetry.space_group_name_H-M   'P 1'
#
loop_
_entity.id
_entity.type
_entity.pdbx_description
1 polymer ?
#
loop_
_entity_poly.entity_id
_entity_poly.type
_entity_poly.pdbx_seq_one_letter_code
_entity_poly.pdbx_strand_id
1 'polypeptide(L)'
;MNENPMIELSSGSDSKISPIKEPNAKTRKTRGKRLSKKRFADSEKKLQLKTAELKVKIEEMDKTVASIKSFREELQQNYDRRLEVEMRLKDIELEEVKEAAKENEEKANATISEQQKRIDDLENELRQSKAMPSLASDDSNTLNKEDKPVCTCGKLIYCFGPKCPVEWYHFECVEADPEGPFYCCDNCETEDRALGEKRIEKHELAKLNEMKLCICKKERNGGIIKCSKKHCKIKQYHLKCVGIKQPPLKPWICSKCKEKLEAKKKKRDEESESEVEVLVLD
;
A
#
# COMPACT_ATOMS: atom_id res chain seq x y z
N MET A 1 37.83 -15.50 7.72
CA MET A 1 39.10 -15.88 8.37
C MET A 1 39.28 -17.35 8.07
N ASN A 2 40.14 -17.64 7.10
CA ASN A 2 40.23 -18.91 6.39
C ASN A 2 41.70 -19.31 6.51
N GLU A 3 42.00 -20.34 7.31
CA GLU A 3 43.37 -20.81 7.49
C GLU A 3 43.44 -22.27 7.07
N ASN A 4 44.14 -22.49 5.96
CA ASN A 4 44.45 -23.76 5.35
C ASN A 4 45.97 -23.95 5.55
N PRO A 5 46.45 -24.97 6.29
CA PRO A 5 47.88 -25.10 6.51
C PRO A 5 48.56 -25.79 5.33
N MET A 6 49.63 -25.15 4.85
CA MET A 6 50.57 -25.68 3.87
C MET A 6 51.22 -26.98 4.36
N ILE A 7 51.39 -27.92 3.43
CA ILE A 7 52.16 -29.16 3.59
C ILE A 7 53.57 -28.89 3.05
N GLU A 8 54.58 -28.95 3.91
CA GLU A 8 56.00 -28.98 3.51
C GLU A 8 56.43 -30.41 3.14
N LEU A 9 57.03 -30.55 1.95
CA LEU A 9 57.72 -31.76 1.52
C LEU A 9 59.21 -31.57 1.77
N SER A 10 59.76 -32.23 2.78
CA SER A 10 61.20 -32.37 2.99
C SER A 10 61.70 -33.68 2.38
N SER A 11 62.66 -33.55 1.47
CA SER A 11 63.43 -34.62 0.86
C SER A 11 64.64 -35.04 1.73
N GLY A 12 64.93 -36.34 1.73
CA GLY A 12 66.29 -36.87 1.90
C GLY A 12 66.70 -37.35 3.29
N SER A 13 66.95 -38.65 3.42
CA SER A 13 68.29 -39.16 3.78
C SER A 13 68.35 -40.68 3.70
N ASP A 14 69.31 -41.16 2.92
CA ASP A 14 69.69 -42.57 2.74
C ASP A 14 70.02 -43.26 4.06
N SER A 15 69.32 -44.36 4.34
CA SER A 15 69.65 -45.29 5.41
C SER A 15 70.04 -46.64 4.80
N LYS A 16 71.30 -47.02 4.97
CA LYS A 16 71.87 -48.34 4.61
C LYS A 16 71.01 -49.47 5.18
N ILE A 17 70.45 -50.29 4.30
CA ILE A 17 69.67 -51.48 4.65
C ILE A 17 70.62 -52.69 4.67
N SER A 18 70.82 -53.27 5.85
CA SER A 18 71.50 -54.56 6.03
C SER A 18 70.65 -55.71 5.44
N PRO A 19 71.26 -56.83 5.00
CA PRO A 19 70.52 -57.95 4.41
C PRO A 19 69.60 -58.61 5.44
N ILE A 20 68.29 -58.35 5.32
CA ILE A 20 67.26 -59.04 6.09
C ILE A 20 67.13 -60.45 5.52
N LYS A 21 67.47 -61.46 6.32
CA LYS A 21 67.24 -62.89 6.01
C LYS A 21 65.79 -63.08 5.56
N GLU A 22 65.59 -63.59 4.34
CA GLU A 22 64.27 -63.80 3.77
C GLU A 22 63.47 -64.82 4.59
N PRO A 23 62.33 -64.43 5.17
CA PRO A 23 61.43 -65.40 5.76
C PRO A 23 60.73 -66.19 4.65
N ASN A 24 60.87 -67.51 4.75
CA ASN A 24 60.30 -68.57 3.92
C ASN A 24 58.93 -68.19 3.28
N ALA A 25 58.84 -68.28 1.95
CA ALA A 25 57.73 -67.81 1.10
C ALA A 25 56.33 -68.31 1.51
N LYS A 26 56.25 -69.43 2.24
CA LYS A 26 54.98 -69.98 2.77
C LYS A 26 54.40 -69.17 3.93
N THR A 27 55.22 -68.44 4.70
CA THR A 27 54.77 -67.62 5.84
C THR A 27 54.33 -66.20 5.43
N ARG A 28 54.76 -65.71 4.27
CA ARG A 28 54.41 -64.38 3.73
C ARG A 28 52.94 -64.30 3.26
N LYS A 29 52.43 -65.37 2.63
CA LYS A 29 51.04 -65.42 2.10
C LYS A 29 49.97 -65.47 3.19
N THR A 30 50.23 -66.10 4.33
CA THR A 30 49.24 -66.22 5.43
C THR A 30 49.19 -64.98 6.32
N ARG A 31 50.34 -64.31 6.54
CA ARG A 31 50.44 -63.07 7.31
C ARG A 31 49.80 -61.87 6.59
N GLY A 32 49.95 -61.77 5.26
CA GLY A 32 49.27 -60.75 4.45
C GLY A 32 47.74 -60.87 4.45
N LYS A 33 47.20 -62.10 4.37
CA LYS A 33 45.74 -62.37 4.46
C LYS A 33 45.14 -62.07 5.84
N ARG A 34 45.91 -62.23 6.93
CA ARG A 34 45.45 -61.88 8.28
C ARG A 34 45.44 -60.37 8.52
N LEU A 35 46.45 -59.65 8.02
CA LEU A 35 46.53 -58.20 8.15
C LEU A 35 45.45 -57.46 7.35
N SER A 36 45.06 -57.96 6.17
CA SER A 36 43.95 -57.39 5.41
C SER A 36 42.60 -57.56 6.12
N LYS A 37 42.27 -58.77 6.61
CA LYS A 37 41.02 -59.03 7.37
C LYS A 37 40.88 -58.15 8.61
N LYS A 38 41.96 -57.92 9.36
CA LYS A 38 41.92 -57.04 10.54
C LYS A 38 41.64 -55.58 10.18
N ARG A 39 42.26 -55.07 9.11
CA ARG A 39 42.01 -53.70 8.62
C ARG A 39 40.57 -53.49 8.15
N PHE A 40 39.97 -54.50 7.49
CA PHE A 40 38.56 -54.43 7.11
C PHE A 40 37.63 -54.40 8.33
N ALA A 41 37.87 -55.25 9.34
CA ALA A 41 37.08 -55.26 10.57
C ALA A 41 37.21 -53.94 11.36
N ASP A 42 38.41 -53.36 11.44
CA ASP A 42 38.64 -52.05 12.09
C ASP A 42 37.92 -50.92 11.34
N SER A 43 37.92 -50.98 10.00
CA SER A 43 37.19 -50.02 9.14
C SER A 43 35.68 -50.13 9.30
N GLU A 44 35.16 -51.36 9.38
CA GLU A 44 33.73 -51.63 9.58
C GLU A 44 33.26 -51.13 10.95
N LYS A 45 34.04 -51.38 12.01
CA LYS A 45 33.74 -50.86 13.35
C LYS A 45 33.76 -49.33 13.40
N LYS A 46 34.69 -48.69 12.69
CA LYS A 46 34.74 -47.21 12.58
C LYS A 46 33.53 -46.66 11.83
N LEU A 47 33.06 -47.36 10.79
CA LEU A 47 31.85 -46.98 10.07
C LEU A 47 30.61 -47.12 10.96
N GLN A 48 30.48 -48.22 11.71
CA GLN A 48 29.38 -48.44 12.64
C GLN A 48 29.31 -47.35 13.72
N LEU A 49 30.45 -46.94 14.28
CA LEU A 49 30.52 -45.85 15.26
C LEU A 49 30.03 -44.53 14.66
N LYS A 50 30.51 -44.16 13.47
CA LYS A 50 30.04 -42.95 12.77
C LYS A 50 28.56 -42.99 12.45
N THR A 51 28.04 -44.14 12.04
CA THR A 51 26.61 -44.32 11.78
C THR A 51 25.80 -44.12 13.06
N ALA A 52 26.27 -44.61 14.21
CA ALA A 52 25.62 -44.38 15.50
C ALA A 52 25.67 -42.90 15.91
N GLU A 53 26.81 -42.23 15.76
CA GLU A 53 26.94 -40.78 16.02
C GLU A 53 25.99 -39.94 15.16
N LEU A 54 25.84 -40.28 13.87
CA LEU A 54 24.91 -39.60 12.97
C LEU A 54 23.45 -39.82 13.38
N LYS A 55 23.08 -41.02 13.84
CA LYS A 55 21.73 -41.30 14.34
C LYS A 55 21.35 -40.43 15.53
N VAL A 56 22.25 -40.29 16.51
CA VAL A 56 22.02 -39.41 17.66
C VAL A 56 21.81 -37.96 17.22
N LYS A 57 22.62 -37.47 16.28
CA LYS A 57 22.45 -36.11 15.73
C LYS A 57 21.13 -35.92 15.00
N ILE A 58 20.67 -36.93 14.24
CA ILE A 58 19.36 -36.90 13.57
C ILE A 58 18.25 -36.80 14.61
N GLU A 59 18.29 -37.61 15.67
CA GLU A 59 17.30 -37.56 16.76
C GLU A 59 17.29 -36.21 17.49
N GLU A 60 18.45 -35.60 17.71
CA GLU A 60 18.56 -34.24 18.26
C GLU A 60 17.94 -33.20 17.30
N MET A 61 18.24 -33.29 16.01
CA MET A 61 17.64 -32.42 15.00
C MET A 61 16.12 -32.58 14.95
N ASP A 62 15.59 -33.79 15.00
CA ASP A 62 14.15 -34.04 14.99
C ASP A 62 13.45 -33.40 16.19
N LYS A 63 14.08 -33.42 17.38
CA LYS A 63 13.58 -32.69 18.57
C LYS A 63 13.56 -31.18 18.33
N THR A 64 14.60 -30.62 17.72
CA THR A 64 14.61 -29.18 17.40
C THR A 64 13.54 -28.81 16.37
N VAL A 65 13.34 -29.64 15.34
CA VAL A 65 12.29 -29.45 14.33
C VAL A 65 10.91 -29.52 14.97
N ALA A 66 10.67 -30.46 15.89
CA ALA A 66 9.42 -30.55 16.64
C ALA A 66 9.16 -29.29 17.48
N SER A 67 10.17 -28.78 18.17
CA SER A 67 10.07 -27.53 18.95
C SER A 67 9.82 -26.30 18.06
N ILE A 68 10.45 -26.20 16.89
CA ILE A 68 10.20 -25.12 15.94
C ILE A 68 8.77 -25.20 15.39
N LYS A 69 8.27 -26.41 15.12
CA LYS A 69 6.88 -26.62 14.67
C LYS A 69 5.87 -26.17 15.73
N SER A 70 6.05 -26.58 16.99
CA SER A 70 5.15 -26.15 18.07
C SER A 70 5.17 -24.64 18.27
N PHE A 71 6.35 -24.01 18.20
CA PHE A 71 6.46 -22.55 18.28
C PHE A 71 5.76 -21.84 17.12
N ARG A 72 5.86 -22.39 15.90
CA ARG A 72 5.16 -21.85 14.72
C ARG A 72 3.64 -21.94 14.90
N GLU A 73 3.11 -23.04 15.42
CA GLU A 73 1.68 -23.21 15.69
C GLU A 73 1.18 -22.21 16.73
N GLU A 74 1.95 -21.97 17.80
CA GLU A 74 1.63 -20.95 18.80
C GLU A 74 1.61 -19.54 18.21
N LEU A 75 2.61 -19.19 17.38
CA LEU A 75 2.62 -17.91 16.66
C LEU A 75 1.41 -17.75 15.74
N GLN A 76 1.01 -18.82 15.04
CA GLN A 76 -0.17 -18.81 14.18
C GLN A 76 -1.43 -18.56 15.00
N GLN A 77 -1.62 -19.28 16.11
CA GLN A 77 -2.77 -19.08 17.00
C GLN A 77 -2.82 -17.66 17.57
N ASN A 78 -1.68 -17.09 17.93
CA ASN A 78 -1.61 -15.70 18.41
C ASN A 78 -1.96 -14.70 17.31
N TYR A 79 -1.54 -14.94 16.07
CA TYR A 79 -1.92 -14.11 14.93
C TYR A 79 -3.43 -14.16 14.68
N ASP A 80 -4.02 -15.37 14.69
CA ASP A 80 -5.44 -15.57 14.45
C ASP A 80 -6.30 -14.91 15.54
N ARG A 81 -5.91 -15.06 16.82
CA ARG A 81 -6.57 -14.35 17.95
C ARG A 81 -6.53 -12.83 17.78
N ARG A 82 -5.39 -12.28 17.36
CA ARG A 82 -5.25 -10.83 17.14
C ARG A 82 -6.16 -10.37 16.01
N LEU A 83 -6.24 -11.15 14.92
CA LEU A 83 -7.12 -10.84 13.80
C LEU A 83 -8.59 -10.87 14.21
N GLU A 84 -8.99 -11.83 15.04
CA GLU A 84 -10.35 -11.92 15.58
C GLU A 84 -10.71 -10.69 16.42
N VAL A 85 -9.81 -10.23 17.29
CA VAL A 85 -10.02 -8.99 18.06
C VAL A 85 -10.14 -7.78 17.13
N GLU A 86 -9.30 -7.68 16.10
CA GLU A 86 -9.37 -6.58 15.13
C GLU A 86 -10.71 -6.56 14.37
N MET A 87 -11.23 -7.74 14.00
CA MET A 87 -12.54 -7.85 13.35
C MET A 87 -13.66 -7.39 14.29
N ARG A 88 -13.67 -7.86 15.54
CA ARG A 88 -14.68 -7.45 16.52
C ARG A 88 -14.67 -5.94 16.80
N LEU A 89 -13.50 -5.31 16.84
CA LEU A 89 -13.39 -3.87 17.01
C LEU A 89 -14.02 -3.11 15.82
N LYS A 90 -13.79 -3.57 14.59
CA LYS A 90 -14.44 -2.99 13.40
C LYS A 90 -15.95 -3.15 13.41
N ASP A 91 -16.44 -4.29 13.90
CA ASP A 91 -17.89 -4.52 14.04
C ASP A 91 -18.50 -3.56 15.07
N ILE A 92 -17.83 -3.32 16.21
CA ILE A 92 -18.25 -2.34 17.21
C ILE A 92 -18.28 -0.93 16.62
N GLU A 93 -17.19 -0.50 15.97
CA GLU A 93 -17.11 0.82 15.31
C GLU A 93 -18.23 0.98 14.27
N LEU A 94 -18.53 -0.07 13.52
CA LEU A 94 -19.60 -0.06 12.52
C LEU A 94 -20.98 0.11 13.17
N GLU A 95 -21.25 -0.57 14.27
CA GLU A 95 -22.52 -0.43 15.00
C GLU A 95 -22.66 0.98 15.62
N GLU A 96 -21.59 1.53 16.21
CA GLU A 96 -21.60 2.92 16.73
C GLU A 96 -21.91 3.94 15.62
N VAL A 97 -21.31 3.77 14.44
CA VAL A 97 -21.60 4.63 13.28
C VAL A 97 -23.05 4.48 12.81
N LYS A 98 -23.60 3.26 12.82
CA LYS A 98 -25.01 3.02 12.45
C LYS A 98 -25.98 3.65 13.45
N GLU A 99 -25.70 3.55 14.75
CA GLU A 99 -26.51 4.17 15.80
C GLU A 99 -26.49 5.69 15.68
N ALA A 100 -25.31 6.29 15.50
CA ALA A 100 -25.18 7.73 15.27
C ALA A 100 -25.89 8.19 13.98
N ALA A 101 -25.86 7.36 12.92
CA ALA A 101 -26.57 7.66 11.68
C ALA A 101 -28.10 7.68 11.88
N LYS A 102 -28.65 6.71 12.62
CA LYS A 102 -30.08 6.66 12.96
C LYS A 102 -30.50 7.87 13.78
N GLU A 103 -29.73 8.22 14.82
CA GLU A 103 -30.04 9.38 15.65
C GLU A 103 -30.02 10.70 14.84
N ASN A 104 -29.07 10.84 13.92
CA ASN A 104 -29.01 11.99 13.02
C ASN A 104 -30.18 12.03 12.03
N GLU A 105 -30.62 10.87 11.52
CA GLU A 105 -31.80 10.76 10.66
C GLU A 105 -33.07 11.17 11.40
N GLU A 106 -33.25 10.70 12.64
CA GLU A 106 -34.38 11.10 13.49
C GLU A 106 -34.40 12.61 13.77
N LYS A 107 -33.23 13.19 14.10
CA LYS A 107 -33.09 14.65 14.30
C LYS A 107 -33.39 15.43 13.02
N ALA A 108 -32.92 14.95 11.87
CA ALA A 108 -33.19 15.57 10.58
C ALA A 108 -34.69 15.51 10.26
N ASN A 109 -35.33 14.36 10.45
CA ASN A 109 -36.77 14.19 10.23
C ASN A 109 -37.61 15.07 11.15
N ALA A 110 -37.23 15.20 12.43
CA ALA A 110 -37.88 16.12 13.37
C ALA A 110 -37.76 17.58 12.91
N THR A 111 -36.57 17.98 12.44
CA THR A 111 -36.32 19.33 11.91
C THR A 111 -37.15 19.60 10.65
N ILE A 112 -37.23 18.64 9.72
CA ILE A 112 -38.04 18.74 8.50
C ILE A 112 -39.52 18.88 8.85
N SER A 113 -40.02 18.08 9.81
CA SER A 113 -41.40 18.16 10.29
C SER A 113 -41.73 19.54 10.87
N GLU A 114 -40.82 20.11 11.68
CA GLU A 114 -41.01 21.46 12.23
C GLU A 114 -40.98 22.54 11.14
N GLN A 115 -40.07 22.44 10.17
CA GLN A 115 -40.02 23.35 9.02
C GLN A 115 -41.30 23.27 8.18
N GLN A 116 -41.81 22.06 7.93
CA GLN A 116 -43.06 21.87 7.18
C GLN A 116 -44.23 22.56 7.88
N LYS A 117 -44.33 22.41 9.21
CA LYS A 117 -45.37 23.10 9.99
C LYS A 117 -45.29 24.63 9.85
N ARG A 118 -44.07 25.21 9.91
CA ARG A 118 -43.88 26.65 9.71
C ARG A 118 -44.28 27.10 8.31
N ILE A 119 -43.99 26.30 7.28
CA ILE A 119 -44.43 26.57 5.91
C ILE A 119 -45.96 26.58 5.84
N ASP A 120 -46.62 25.58 6.40
CA ASP A 120 -48.08 25.48 6.40
C ASP A 120 -48.73 26.69 7.13
N ASP A 121 -48.15 27.12 8.25
CA ASP A 121 -48.58 28.32 8.99
C ASP A 121 -48.45 29.59 8.13
N LEU A 122 -47.29 29.78 7.47
CA LEU A 122 -47.04 30.92 6.56
C LEU A 122 -47.97 30.91 5.35
N GLU A 123 -48.26 29.74 4.78
CA GLU A 123 -49.21 29.61 3.67
C GLU A 123 -50.63 30.01 4.09
N ASN A 124 -51.04 29.67 5.31
CA ASN A 124 -52.33 30.08 5.87
C ASN A 124 -52.40 31.59 6.08
N GLU A 125 -51.36 32.21 6.63
CA GLU A 125 -51.27 33.67 6.77
C GLU A 125 -51.35 34.38 5.41
N LEU A 126 -50.62 33.87 4.41
CA LEU A 126 -50.64 34.42 3.06
C LEU A 126 -52.05 34.33 2.43
N ARG A 127 -52.75 33.21 2.62
CA ARG A 127 -54.14 33.06 2.15
C ARG A 127 -55.09 34.07 2.80
N GLN A 128 -54.92 34.35 4.09
CA GLN A 128 -55.72 35.36 4.80
C GLN A 128 -55.42 36.78 4.30
N SER A 129 -54.16 37.10 4.01
CA SER A 129 -53.76 38.43 3.50
C SER A 129 -54.26 38.73 2.07
N LYS A 130 -54.40 37.70 1.22
CA LYS A 130 -54.89 37.82 -0.18
C LYS A 130 -56.40 38.02 -0.31
N ALA A 131 -57.15 38.07 0.80
CA ALA A 131 -58.59 38.35 0.80
C ALA A 131 -58.94 39.86 0.68
N MET A 132 -57.95 40.74 0.52
CA MET A 132 -58.15 42.17 0.18
C MET A 132 -58.11 42.40 -1.34
N PRO A 133 -59.00 43.21 -1.93
CA PRO A 133 -59.01 43.46 -3.36
C PRO A 133 -57.81 44.31 -3.81
N SER A 134 -57.21 43.88 -4.91
CA SER A 134 -56.01 44.43 -5.56
C SER A 134 -56.20 45.87 -6.09
N LEU A 135 -55.28 46.76 -5.73
CA LEU A 135 -54.87 47.87 -6.60
C LEU A 135 -53.65 47.40 -7.40
N ALA A 136 -53.80 47.39 -8.72
CA ALA A 136 -52.76 47.01 -9.65
C ALA A 136 -51.68 48.10 -9.72
N SER A 137 -50.42 47.67 -9.71
CA SER A 137 -49.38 48.37 -10.43
C SER A 137 -48.37 47.37 -10.97
N ASP A 138 -48.22 47.42 -12.29
CA ASP A 138 -47.13 46.86 -13.04
C ASP A 138 -45.78 47.27 -12.44
N ASP A 139 -44.82 46.34 -12.42
CA ASP A 139 -43.59 46.60 -13.17
C ASP A 139 -42.72 45.34 -13.25
N SER A 140 -42.34 45.08 -14.49
CA SER A 140 -41.39 44.08 -14.96
C SER A 140 -40.00 44.29 -14.38
N ASN A 141 -39.37 43.24 -13.83
CA ASN A 141 -37.94 43.06 -14.00
C ASN A 141 -37.50 41.59 -13.83
N THR A 142 -37.54 40.84 -14.93
CA THR A 142 -36.99 39.50 -15.02
C THR A 142 -35.49 39.62 -15.31
N LEU A 143 -34.66 39.62 -14.26
CA LEU A 143 -33.21 39.51 -14.43
C LEU A 143 -32.84 38.03 -14.63
N ASN A 144 -32.56 37.69 -15.89
CA ASN A 144 -31.98 36.42 -16.30
C ASN A 144 -30.68 36.14 -15.52
N LYS A 145 -30.59 34.96 -14.92
CA LYS A 145 -29.55 34.58 -13.94
C LYS A 145 -28.44 33.70 -14.52
N GLU A 146 -28.20 33.71 -15.83
CA GLU A 146 -27.33 32.69 -16.46
C GLU A 146 -26.03 33.19 -17.08
N ASP A 147 -25.76 34.49 -17.15
CA ASP A 147 -24.48 34.99 -17.65
C ASP A 147 -23.66 35.61 -16.52
N LYS A 148 -22.90 34.78 -15.79
CA LYS A 148 -21.81 35.30 -14.94
C LYS A 148 -20.63 35.66 -15.84
N PRO A 149 -20.21 36.93 -15.92
CA PRO A 149 -19.01 37.31 -16.68
C PRO A 149 -17.78 36.72 -15.98
N VAL A 150 -17.12 35.75 -16.64
CA VAL A 150 -15.83 35.24 -16.17
C VAL A 150 -14.74 36.17 -16.68
N CYS A 151 -14.12 36.96 -15.80
CA CYS A 151 -12.87 37.64 -16.15
C CYS A 151 -11.76 36.60 -16.31
N THR A 152 -10.92 36.74 -17.32
CA THR A 152 -9.75 35.88 -17.57
C THR A 152 -8.45 36.45 -17.00
N CYS A 153 -8.57 37.40 -16.07
CA CYS A 153 -7.48 38.25 -15.60
C CYS A 153 -6.93 37.82 -14.23
N GLY A 154 -5.69 37.34 -14.17
CA GLY A 154 -4.91 37.25 -12.93
C GLY A 154 -5.09 35.98 -12.08
N LYS A 155 -4.35 35.93 -10.97
CA LYS A 155 -4.44 34.84 -9.97
C LYS A 155 -5.74 34.97 -9.20
N LEU A 156 -6.42 33.84 -8.99
CA LEU A 156 -7.64 33.79 -8.19
C LEU A 156 -7.32 33.42 -6.74
N ILE A 157 -8.01 34.05 -5.80
CA ILE A 157 -8.02 33.71 -4.38
C ILE A 157 -9.43 33.29 -3.96
N TYR A 158 -9.49 32.33 -3.04
CA TYR A 158 -10.73 31.70 -2.60
C TYR A 158 -11.16 32.27 -1.24
N CYS A 159 -12.44 32.66 -1.09
CA CYS A 159 -13.01 33.07 0.19
C CYS A 159 -13.47 31.86 1.01
N PHE A 160 -13.01 31.76 2.26
CA PHE A 160 -13.35 30.66 3.16
C PHE A 160 -14.66 30.83 3.93
N GLY A 161 -15.39 31.93 3.70
CA GLY A 161 -16.68 32.20 4.34
C GLY A 161 -17.74 31.14 3.99
N PRO A 162 -18.39 30.49 4.97
CA PRO A 162 -19.26 29.34 4.75
C PRO A 162 -20.50 29.65 3.89
N LYS A 163 -20.99 30.88 3.93
CA LYS A 163 -22.18 31.35 3.20
C LYS A 163 -21.86 32.41 2.15
N CYS A 164 -20.59 32.53 1.76
CA CYS A 164 -20.19 33.56 0.80
C CYS A 164 -20.83 33.29 -0.58
N PRO A 165 -21.57 34.25 -1.17
CA PRO A 165 -22.22 34.06 -2.48
C PRO A 165 -21.23 34.07 -3.65
N VAL A 166 -20.03 34.59 -3.42
CA VAL A 166 -18.94 34.66 -4.39
C VAL A 166 -17.70 34.04 -3.77
N GLU A 167 -17.26 32.91 -4.32
CA GLU A 167 -16.19 32.12 -3.71
C GLU A 167 -14.80 32.47 -4.25
N TRP A 168 -14.70 33.06 -5.44
CA TRP A 168 -13.43 33.34 -6.12
C TRP A 168 -13.31 34.82 -6.45
N TYR A 169 -12.15 35.38 -6.12
CA TYR A 169 -11.82 36.79 -6.31
C TYR A 169 -10.49 36.91 -7.05
N HIS A 170 -10.30 37.97 -7.82
CA HIS A 170 -8.98 38.27 -8.38
C HIS A 170 -8.10 38.88 -7.31
N PHE A 171 -6.87 38.39 -7.20
CA PHE A 171 -5.89 38.82 -6.21
C PHE A 171 -5.69 40.35 -6.22
N GLU A 172 -5.62 40.94 -7.40
CA GLU A 172 -5.44 42.39 -7.62
C GLU A 172 -6.68 43.22 -7.24
N CYS A 173 -7.86 42.61 -7.16
CA CYS A 173 -9.11 43.30 -6.81
C CYS A 173 -9.39 43.33 -5.30
N VAL A 174 -8.68 42.52 -4.50
CA VAL A 174 -8.97 42.36 -3.07
C VAL A 174 -7.75 42.61 -2.18
N GLU A 175 -6.62 43.06 -2.74
CA GLU A 175 -5.37 43.37 -2.02
C GLU A 175 -5.01 42.32 -0.96
N ALA A 176 -5.22 41.04 -1.28
CA ALA A 176 -5.11 39.96 -0.30
C ALA A 176 -3.65 39.58 -0.04
N ASP A 177 -3.34 39.23 1.22
CA ASP A 177 -2.08 38.61 1.60
C ASP A 177 -2.08 37.12 1.18
N PRO A 178 -1.02 36.60 0.54
CA PRO A 178 -0.94 35.17 0.23
C PRO A 178 -0.76 34.26 1.46
N GLU A 179 -0.44 34.80 2.64
CA GLU A 179 -0.19 34.03 3.86
C GLU A 179 -1.45 33.87 4.72
N GLY A 180 -2.27 32.88 4.35
CA GLY A 180 -3.35 32.39 5.22
C GLY A 180 -4.72 32.26 4.53
N PRO A 181 -5.77 31.96 5.31
CA PRO A 181 -7.13 31.91 4.80
C PRO A 181 -7.64 33.33 4.48
N PHE A 182 -8.12 33.52 3.26
CA PHE A 182 -8.72 34.78 2.83
C PHE A 182 -10.23 34.81 3.10
N TYR A 183 -10.71 35.94 3.61
CA TYR A 183 -12.12 36.25 3.78
C TYR A 183 -12.42 37.58 3.08
N CYS A 184 -13.49 37.62 2.27
CA CYS A 184 -13.81 38.81 1.49
C CYS A 184 -14.42 39.96 2.31
N CYS A 185 -14.87 39.69 3.55
CA CYS A 185 -15.43 40.66 4.48
C CYS A 185 -15.45 40.11 5.92
N ASP A 186 -15.56 40.99 6.92
CA ASP A 186 -15.58 40.64 8.36
C ASP A 186 -16.66 39.62 8.73
N ASN A 187 -17.81 39.67 8.04
CA ASN A 187 -18.89 38.72 8.25
C ASN A 187 -18.49 37.30 7.82
N CYS A 188 -17.72 37.16 6.73
CA CYS A 188 -17.23 35.86 6.28
C CYS A 188 -16.16 35.26 7.21
N GLU A 189 -15.42 36.10 7.94
CA GLU A 189 -14.40 35.67 8.90
C GLU A 189 -15.03 35.21 10.24
N THR A 190 -16.13 35.86 10.65
CA THR A 190 -16.77 35.64 11.96
C THR A 190 -17.92 34.63 11.91
N GLU A 191 -18.53 34.37 10.75
CA GLU A 191 -19.60 33.40 10.58
C GLU A 191 -19.14 31.94 10.69
N ASP A 192 -19.72 31.19 11.63
CA ASP A 192 -19.61 29.74 11.78
C ASP A 192 -18.17 29.20 11.56
N ARG A 193 -17.27 29.64 12.46
CA ARG A 193 -15.83 29.36 12.42
C ARG A 193 -15.49 27.88 12.22
N ALA A 194 -16.26 26.97 12.82
CA ALA A 194 -16.07 25.52 12.68
C ALA A 194 -16.33 25.03 11.25
N LEU A 195 -17.26 25.64 10.52
CA LEU A 195 -17.52 25.33 9.12
C LEU A 195 -16.47 25.97 8.20
N GLY A 196 -15.97 27.16 8.56
CA GLY A 196 -14.81 27.80 7.91
C GLY A 196 -13.54 26.94 7.99
N GLU A 197 -13.21 26.42 9.18
CA GLU A 197 -12.05 25.54 9.40
C GLU A 197 -12.13 24.25 8.55
N LYS A 198 -13.32 23.64 8.46
CA LYS A 198 -13.54 22.48 7.58
C LYS A 198 -13.34 22.80 6.10
N ARG A 199 -13.72 24.01 5.65
CA ARG A 199 -13.48 24.46 4.26
C ARG A 199 -11.98 24.67 4.00
N ILE A 200 -11.24 25.21 4.98
CA ILE A 200 -9.77 25.35 4.91
C ILE A 200 -9.11 23.97 4.77
N GLU A 201 -9.41 23.05 5.68
CA GLU A 201 -8.85 21.68 5.65
C GLU A 201 -9.17 20.98 4.32
N LYS A 202 -10.41 21.08 3.83
CA LYS A 202 -10.81 20.50 2.54
C LYS A 202 -10.05 21.11 1.36
N HIS A 203 -9.84 22.42 1.35
CA HIS A 203 -9.10 23.11 0.29
C HIS A 203 -7.61 22.80 0.34
N GLU A 204 -7.01 22.74 1.53
CA GLU A 204 -5.61 22.32 1.73
C GLU A 204 -5.39 20.85 1.35
N LEU A 205 -6.31 19.97 1.73
CA LEU A 205 -6.28 18.56 1.34
C LEU A 205 -6.47 18.41 -0.17
N ALA A 206 -7.32 19.22 -0.80
CA ALA A 206 -7.48 19.26 -2.26
C ALA A 206 -6.18 19.72 -2.94
N LYS A 207 -5.54 20.80 -2.44
CA LYS A 207 -4.23 21.28 -2.89
C LYS A 207 -3.15 20.21 -2.73
N LEU A 208 -3.15 19.46 -1.63
CA LEU A 208 -2.21 18.36 -1.37
C LEU A 208 -2.51 17.10 -2.22
N ASN A 209 -3.78 16.82 -2.49
CA ASN A 209 -4.18 15.70 -3.34
C ASN A 209 -3.89 16.00 -4.83
N GLU A 210 -3.92 17.28 -5.20
CA GLU A 210 -3.36 17.81 -6.45
C GLU A 210 -1.82 17.75 -6.49
N MET A 211 -1.15 17.69 -5.34
CA MET A 211 0.30 17.46 -5.16
C MET A 211 0.71 15.97 -5.14
N LYS A 212 -0.15 15.02 -5.54
CA LYS A 212 0.29 13.63 -5.81
C LYS A 212 1.03 13.55 -7.14
N LEU A 213 2.22 14.14 -7.09
CA LEU A 213 3.06 14.52 -8.19
C LEU A 213 3.81 13.34 -8.79
N CYS A 214 4.27 13.63 -10.01
CA CYS A 214 5.19 12.84 -10.81
C CYS A 214 6.33 12.23 -9.99
N ILE A 215 7.01 11.23 -10.55
CA ILE A 215 8.21 10.60 -9.95
C ILE A 215 9.28 11.59 -9.45
N CYS A 216 9.30 12.82 -9.96
CA CYS A 216 10.24 13.86 -9.53
C CYS A 216 9.85 14.58 -8.23
N LYS A 217 8.60 14.45 -7.74
CA LYS A 217 8.07 15.14 -6.54
C LYS A 217 8.25 16.67 -6.53
N LYS A 218 8.41 17.29 -7.70
CA LYS A 218 8.58 18.74 -7.88
C LYS A 218 7.25 19.38 -8.29
N GLU A 219 7.09 20.68 -8.03
CA GLU A 219 5.91 21.46 -8.38
C GLU A 219 5.46 21.31 -9.85
N ARG A 220 4.17 21.57 -10.07
CA ARG A 220 3.47 21.40 -11.33
C ARG A 220 3.88 22.49 -12.34
N ASN A 221 5.04 22.34 -12.96
CA ASN A 221 5.49 23.23 -14.02
C ASN A 221 5.48 22.51 -15.38
N GLY A 222 4.51 22.88 -16.23
CA GLY A 222 4.37 22.40 -17.61
C GLY A 222 3.31 21.31 -17.82
N GLY A 223 3.31 20.69 -19.01
CA GLY A 223 2.31 19.71 -19.41
C GLY A 223 2.35 18.40 -18.61
N ILE A 224 1.17 17.86 -18.32
CA ILE A 224 0.95 16.69 -17.46
C ILE A 224 0.20 15.59 -18.22
N ILE A 225 0.48 14.34 -17.88
CA ILE A 225 -0.26 13.17 -18.34
C ILE A 225 -0.71 12.29 -17.16
N LYS A 226 -1.92 11.74 -17.26
CA LYS A 226 -2.48 10.82 -16.26
C LYS A 226 -2.25 9.37 -16.66
N CYS A 227 -1.88 8.52 -15.71
CA CYS A 227 -1.79 7.09 -15.94
C CYS A 227 -3.19 6.46 -15.94
N SER A 228 -3.53 5.72 -16.99
CA SER A 228 -4.87 5.12 -17.17
C SER A 228 -5.14 3.88 -16.32
N LYS A 229 -4.17 3.39 -15.54
CA LYS A 229 -4.36 2.22 -14.65
C LYS A 229 -5.07 2.62 -13.36
N LYS A 230 -6.24 2.03 -13.09
CA LYS A 230 -7.12 2.34 -11.94
C LYS A 230 -6.40 2.41 -10.58
N HIS A 231 -5.46 1.50 -10.31
CA HIS A 231 -4.70 1.43 -9.04
C HIS A 231 -3.24 1.89 -9.17
N CYS A 232 -2.97 2.92 -9.98
CA CYS A 232 -1.63 3.50 -10.06
C CYS A 232 -1.31 4.34 -8.82
N LYS A 233 -0.16 4.07 -8.18
CA LYS A 233 0.31 4.81 -6.99
C LYS A 233 0.61 6.29 -7.28
N ILE A 234 1.10 6.59 -8.48
CA ILE A 234 1.37 7.96 -8.96
C ILE A 234 0.43 8.20 -10.13
N LYS A 235 -0.56 9.08 -9.95
CA LYS A 235 -1.63 9.29 -10.95
C LYS A 235 -1.21 10.25 -12.06
N GLN A 236 -0.35 11.21 -11.76
CA GLN A 236 0.01 12.31 -12.66
C GLN A 236 1.52 12.38 -12.88
N TYR A 237 1.94 12.67 -14.11
CA TYR A 237 3.35 12.76 -14.49
C TYR A 237 3.59 13.98 -15.38
N HIS A 238 4.72 14.67 -15.21
CA HIS A 238 5.15 15.65 -16.20
C HIS A 238 5.51 14.94 -17.49
N LEU A 239 5.06 15.48 -18.63
CA LEU A 239 5.37 14.94 -19.96
C LEU A 239 6.90 14.75 -20.12
N LYS A 240 7.69 15.75 -19.71
CA LYS A 240 9.17 15.69 -19.72
C LYS A 240 9.73 14.55 -18.86
N CYS A 241 9.19 14.34 -17.66
CA CYS A 241 9.66 13.29 -16.75
C CYS A 241 9.38 11.86 -17.26
N VAL A 242 8.47 11.71 -18.22
CA VAL A 242 8.16 10.42 -18.84
C VAL A 242 8.56 10.36 -20.32
N GLY A 243 9.35 11.33 -20.79
CA GLY A 243 9.90 11.36 -22.15
C GLY A 243 8.87 11.66 -23.25
N ILE A 244 7.73 12.24 -22.90
CA ILE A 244 6.66 12.57 -23.84
C ILE A 244 6.78 14.05 -24.23
N LYS A 245 6.72 14.34 -25.53
CA LYS A 245 6.74 15.72 -26.04
C LYS A 245 5.34 16.32 -26.15
N GLN A 246 4.35 15.52 -26.54
CA GLN A 246 2.95 15.93 -26.67
C GLN A 246 2.00 14.86 -26.10
N PRO A 247 0.86 15.25 -25.51
CA PRO A 247 -0.12 14.30 -24.99
C PRO A 247 -0.54 13.29 -26.08
N PRO A 248 -0.46 11.99 -25.83
CA PRO A 248 -0.90 10.97 -26.78
C PRO A 248 -2.43 10.97 -26.90
N LEU A 249 -2.93 10.67 -28.10
CA LEU A 249 -4.36 10.47 -28.36
C LEU A 249 -4.93 9.23 -27.64
N LYS A 250 -4.08 8.26 -27.30
CA LYS A 250 -4.47 7.01 -26.64
C LYS A 250 -4.20 7.06 -25.12
N PRO A 251 -4.95 6.30 -24.31
CA PRO A 251 -4.73 6.18 -22.87
C PRO A 251 -3.28 5.76 -22.58
N TRP A 252 -2.59 6.55 -21.76
CA TRP A 252 -1.18 6.32 -21.45
C TRP A 252 -1.01 5.59 -20.13
N ILE A 253 -0.10 4.60 -20.11
CA ILE A 253 0.21 3.81 -18.93
C ILE A 253 1.69 4.02 -18.58
N CYS A 254 1.99 4.30 -17.31
CA CYS A 254 3.36 4.53 -16.85
C CYS A 254 4.21 3.25 -16.84
N SER A 255 5.53 3.40 -16.86
CA SER A 255 6.47 2.28 -16.89
C SER A 255 6.26 1.29 -15.74
N LYS A 256 6.05 1.78 -14.51
CA LYS A 256 5.76 0.94 -13.33
C LYS A 256 4.49 0.10 -13.49
N CYS A 257 3.49 0.60 -14.21
CA CYS A 257 2.27 -0.15 -14.48
C CYS A 257 2.45 -1.12 -15.66
N LYS A 258 3.29 -0.79 -16.65
CA LYS A 258 3.65 -1.71 -17.74
C LYS A 258 4.43 -2.92 -17.22
N GLU A 259 5.43 -2.71 -16.38
CA GLU A 259 6.22 -3.81 -15.76
C GLU A 259 5.34 -4.81 -15.00
N LYS A 260 4.36 -4.31 -14.22
CA LYS A 260 3.40 -5.16 -13.51
C LYS A 260 2.47 -5.95 -14.41
N LEU A 261 2.16 -5.43 -15.60
CA LEU A 261 1.33 -6.14 -16.57
C LEU A 261 2.12 -7.28 -17.21
N GLU A 262 3.39 -7.05 -17.54
CA GLU A 262 4.26 -8.07 -18.13
C GLU A 262 4.63 -9.17 -17.12
N ALA A 263 4.90 -8.82 -15.86
CA ALA A 263 5.13 -9.81 -14.79
C ALA A 263 3.90 -10.71 -14.52
N LYS A 264 2.68 -10.20 -14.76
CA LYS A 264 1.45 -11.00 -14.66
C LYS A 264 1.22 -11.92 -15.85
N LYS A 265 1.74 -11.59 -17.03
CA LYS A 265 1.67 -12.49 -18.20
C LYS A 265 2.58 -13.69 -17.99
N LYS A 266 3.85 -13.43 -17.63
CA LYS A 266 4.87 -14.46 -17.44
C LYS A 266 4.47 -15.53 -16.41
N LYS A 267 3.81 -15.14 -15.32
CA LYS A 267 3.28 -16.08 -14.33
C LYS A 267 2.18 -16.99 -14.86
N ARG A 268 1.30 -16.48 -15.73
CA ARG A 268 0.25 -17.33 -16.34
C ARG A 268 0.83 -18.26 -17.40
N ASP A 269 1.86 -17.82 -18.10
CA ASP A 269 2.52 -18.62 -19.13
C ASP A 269 3.30 -19.79 -18.47
N GLU A 270 4.01 -19.54 -17.35
CA GLU A 270 4.65 -20.59 -16.52
C GLU A 270 3.64 -21.56 -15.85
N GLU A 271 2.48 -21.06 -15.42
CA GLU A 271 1.41 -21.89 -14.82
C GLU A 271 0.73 -22.78 -15.89
N SER A 272 0.59 -22.29 -17.12
CA SER A 272 0.03 -23.06 -18.25
C SER A 272 0.97 -24.14 -18.80
N GLU A 273 2.30 -24.00 -18.68
CA GLU A 273 3.24 -25.07 -19.06
C GLU A 273 3.26 -26.21 -18.03
N SER A 274 3.04 -25.91 -16.74
CA SER A 274 2.98 -26.93 -15.69
C SER A 274 1.71 -27.78 -15.69
N GLU A 275 0.60 -27.28 -16.26
CA GLU A 275 -0.68 -28.01 -16.36
C GLU A 275 -0.70 -28.99 -17.54
N VAL A 276 0.10 -28.76 -18.57
CA VAL A 276 0.20 -29.65 -19.75
C VAL A 276 1.08 -30.88 -19.45
N GLU A 277 2.06 -30.77 -18.56
CA GLU A 277 2.95 -31.88 -18.19
C GLU A 277 2.26 -32.95 -17.30
N VAL A 278 1.16 -32.58 -16.63
CA VAL A 278 0.35 -33.51 -15.80
C VAL A 278 -0.59 -34.38 -16.65
N LEU A 279 -0.96 -33.95 -17.86
CA LEU A 279 -1.92 -34.66 -18.72
C LEU A 279 -1.30 -35.70 -19.68
N VAL A 280 0.02 -35.90 -19.64
CA VAL A 280 0.74 -36.85 -20.54
C VAL A 280 1.20 -38.13 -19.81
N LEU A 281 0.88 -38.27 -18.52
CA LEU A 281 1.29 -39.43 -17.70
C LEU A 281 0.13 -40.24 -17.09
N ASP A 282 -1.10 -40.05 -17.57
CA ASP A 282 -2.25 -40.93 -17.26
C ASP A 282 -2.66 -41.77 -18.48
#